data_AF-A0A845ZBP8-F1
#
_entry.id   AF-A0A845ZBP8-F1
#
_cell.length_a   1.000
_cell.length_b   1.000
_cell.length_c   1.000
_cell.angle_alpha   90.00
_cell.angle_beta   90.00
_cell.angle_gamma   90.00
#
_symmetry.space_group_name_H-M   'P 1'
#
loop_
_entity.id
_entity.type
_entity.pdbx_description
1 polymer ?
#
loop_
_entity_poly.entity_id
_entity_poly.type
_entity_poly.pdbx_seq_one_letter_code
_entity_poly.pdbx_strand_id
1 'polypeptide(L)'
;DLSTQRLIAWEGNKAVYAVIVSTGKSSTPTRLGTFRVQTKYRTTRMTGPGYDVPDVPYTMYYDGGMAIHGAYWHNMFGTPVSHGCTNVAVNHAKWLFDWASVGTPVVVHE
;
A
#
# COMPACT_ATOMS: atom_id res chain seq x y z
N ASP A 1 -4.79 -9.41 -0.22
CA ASP A 1 -5.64 -10.15 0.71
C ASP A 1 -5.78 -9.35 2.02
N LEU A 2 -6.98 -8.84 2.26
CA LEU A 2 -7.31 -8.08 3.46
C LEU A 2 -7.54 -8.98 4.67
N SER A 3 -8.04 -10.21 4.51
CA SER A 3 -8.33 -11.11 5.64
C SER A 3 -7.05 -11.59 6.32
N THR A 4 -5.97 -11.76 5.55
CA THR A 4 -4.66 -12.17 6.07
C THR A 4 -3.66 -11.03 6.22
N GLN A 5 -4.06 -9.79 5.88
CA GLN A 5 -3.18 -8.62 5.87
C GLN A 5 -1.87 -8.87 5.10
N ARG A 6 -2.02 -9.39 3.87
CA ARG A 6 -0.89 -9.73 2.99
C ARG A 6 -1.00 -9.05 1.63
N LEU A 7 0.16 -8.60 1.16
CA LEU A 7 0.39 -8.19 -0.22
C LEU A 7 1.39 -9.16 -0.83
N ILE A 8 1.02 -9.73 -1.97
CA ILE A 8 1.87 -10.63 -2.76
C ILE A 8 2.08 -9.99 -4.12
N ALA A 9 3.35 -9.86 -4.53
CA ALA A 9 3.74 -9.47 -5.87
C ALA A 9 3.87 -10.71 -6.76
N TRP A 10 3.28 -10.65 -7.95
CA TRP A 10 3.22 -11.75 -8.90
C TRP A 10 3.84 -11.38 -10.24
N GLU A 11 4.64 -12.28 -10.79
CA GLU A 11 5.09 -12.26 -12.19
C GLU A 11 4.44 -13.44 -12.92
N GLY A 12 3.43 -13.14 -13.74
CA GLY A 12 2.53 -14.18 -14.26
C GLY A 12 1.91 -14.99 -13.12
N ASN A 13 2.19 -16.29 -13.10
CA ASN A 13 1.66 -17.21 -12.08
C ASN A 13 2.66 -17.50 -10.94
N LYS A 14 3.77 -16.77 -10.86
CA LYS A 14 4.80 -16.97 -9.83
C LYS A 14 4.77 -15.83 -8.82
N ALA A 15 4.60 -16.16 -7.54
CA ALA A 15 4.80 -15.22 -6.46
C ALA A 15 6.31 -14.91 -6.35
N VAL A 16 6.68 -13.63 -6.45
CA VAL A 16 8.07 -13.16 -6.38
C VAL A 16 8.38 -12.42 -5.09
N TYR A 17 7.35 -11.94 -4.39
CA TYR A 17 7.51 -11.25 -3.11
C TYR A 17 6.23 -11.33 -2.30
N ALA A 18 6.35 -11.39 -0.97
CA ALA A 18 5.21 -11.36 -0.07
C ALA A 18 5.57 -10.61 1.21
N VAL A 19 4.67 -9.75 1.67
CA VAL A 19 4.87 -8.92 2.85
C VAL A 19 3.59 -8.81 3.68
N ILE A 20 3.77 -8.63 4.99
CA ILE A 20 2.69 -8.27 5.89
C ILE A 20 2.42 -6.77 5.71
N VAL A 21 1.15 -6.41 5.61
CA VAL A 21 0.70 -5.02 5.42
C VAL A 21 -0.17 -4.56 6.59
N SER A 22 -0.45 -3.28 6.64
CA SER A 22 -1.52 -2.72 7.47
C SER A 22 -2.45 -1.90 6.56
N THR A 23 -3.69 -2.37 6.40
CA THR A 23 -4.68 -1.72 5.53
C THR A 23 -5.61 -0.79 6.31
N GLY A 24 -6.63 -0.27 5.64
CA GLY A 24 -7.63 0.62 6.23
C GLY A 24 -8.39 -0.05 7.38
N LYS A 25 -8.49 0.64 8.51
CA LYS A 25 -9.36 0.24 9.65
C LYS A 25 -10.84 0.30 9.27
N SER A 26 -11.71 -0.29 10.10
CA SER A 26 -13.15 -0.38 9.83
C SER A 26 -13.84 0.96 9.54
N SER A 27 -13.40 2.06 10.17
CA SER A 27 -13.96 3.39 9.93
C SER A 27 -13.47 4.08 8.65
N THR A 28 -12.42 3.56 8.03
CA THR A 28 -11.81 4.06 6.78
C THR A 28 -11.21 2.88 5.99
N PRO A 29 -12.06 1.98 5.47
CA PRO A 29 -11.62 0.70 4.92
C PRO A 29 -10.88 0.85 3.60
N THR A 30 -9.96 -0.07 3.30
CA THR A 30 -9.40 -0.22 1.96
C THR A 30 -10.45 -0.79 1.02
N ARG A 31 -10.64 -0.17 -0.16
CA ARG A 31 -11.68 -0.58 -1.11
C ARG A 31 -11.30 -1.90 -1.80
N LEU A 32 -12.25 -2.82 -1.87
CA LEU A 32 -12.13 -4.02 -2.69
C LEU A 32 -12.22 -3.66 -4.17
N GLY A 33 -11.52 -4.40 -5.03
CA GLY A 33 -11.59 -4.20 -6.47
C GLY A 33 -10.29 -4.52 -7.20
N THR A 34 -10.34 -4.31 -8.52
CA THR A 34 -9.17 -4.37 -9.38
C THR A 34 -8.82 -2.97 -9.84
N PHE A 35 -7.61 -2.58 -9.52
CA PHE A 35 -7.05 -1.27 -9.79
C PHE A 35 -5.74 -1.41 -10.56
N ARG A 36 -5.06 -0.29 -10.81
CA ARG A 36 -3.72 -0.25 -11.39
C ARG A 36 -2.91 0.84 -10.74
N VAL A 37 -1.60 0.65 -10.61
CA VAL A 37 -0.71 1.74 -10.19
C VAL A 37 -0.86 2.91 -11.17
N GLN A 38 -1.30 4.06 -10.68
CA GLN A 38 -1.59 5.26 -11.45
C GLN A 38 -0.38 6.19 -11.47
N THR A 39 0.22 6.45 -10.30
CA THR A 39 1.37 7.35 -10.15
C THR A 39 2.30 6.84 -9.05
N LYS A 40 3.56 7.29 -9.11
CA LYS A 40 4.63 6.86 -8.21
C LYS A 40 5.46 8.06 -7.76
N TYR A 41 5.68 8.18 -6.45
CA TYR A 41 6.52 9.22 -5.86
C TYR A 41 7.53 8.60 -4.89
N ARG A 42 8.81 8.98 -5.02
CA ARG A 42 9.84 8.53 -4.06
C ARG A 42 9.55 9.05 -2.65
N THR A 43 9.04 10.27 -2.57
CA THR A 43 8.61 10.93 -1.34
C THR A 43 7.40 11.81 -1.68
N THR A 44 6.37 11.78 -0.84
CA THR A 44 5.20 12.66 -0.96
C THR A 44 4.66 13.04 0.41
N ARG A 45 4.04 14.22 0.51
CA ARG A 45 3.26 14.59 1.69
C ARG A 45 1.86 14.00 1.59
N MET A 46 1.38 13.36 2.64
CA MET A 46 0.01 12.86 2.74
C MET A 46 -0.70 13.53 3.91
N THR A 47 -1.87 14.10 3.62
CA THR A 47 -2.69 14.82 4.59
C THR A 47 -4.12 14.30 4.57
N GLY A 48 -4.74 14.21 5.74
CA GLY A 48 -6.15 13.90 5.88
C GLY A 48 -6.66 14.20 7.28
N PRO A 49 -7.91 13.86 7.59
CA PRO A 49 -8.47 14.09 8.92
C PRO A 49 -7.63 13.41 10.01
N GLY A 50 -7.00 14.22 10.87
CA GLY A 50 -6.19 13.73 11.99
C GLY A 50 -4.78 13.23 11.63
N TYR A 51 -4.28 13.47 10.41
CA TYR A 51 -2.88 13.18 10.09
C TYR A 51 -2.30 14.13 9.03
N ASP A 52 -1.00 14.37 9.16
CA ASP A 52 -0.19 15.12 8.21
C ASP A 52 1.22 14.54 8.26
N VAL A 53 1.59 13.78 7.22
CA VAL A 53 2.88 13.10 7.14
C VAL A 53 3.66 13.69 5.96
N PRO A 54 4.74 14.45 6.20
CA PRO A 54 5.37 15.29 5.17
C PRO A 54 6.17 14.51 4.12
N ASP A 55 6.64 13.32 4.45
CA ASP A 55 7.72 12.62 3.75
C ASP A 55 7.45 11.12 3.60
N VAL A 56 6.21 10.76 3.23
CA VAL A 56 5.82 9.36 2.99
C VAL A 56 6.67 8.77 1.85
N PRO A 57 7.46 7.71 2.11
CA PRO A 57 8.38 7.18 1.13
C PRO A 57 7.73 6.13 0.23
N TYR A 58 8.22 6.04 -1.02
CA TYR A 58 7.92 5.00 -2.00
C TYR A 58 6.42 4.80 -2.24
N THR A 59 5.71 5.89 -2.45
CA THR A 59 4.26 5.90 -2.65
C THR A 59 3.89 5.47 -4.06
N MET A 60 2.93 4.56 -4.16
CA MET A 60 2.29 4.12 -5.39
C MET A 60 0.77 4.24 -5.26
N TYR A 61 0.18 5.28 -5.84
CA TYR A 61 -1.27 5.46 -5.87
C TYR A 61 -1.90 4.48 -6.86
N TYR A 62 -3.01 3.85 -6.49
CA TYR A 62 -3.71 2.90 -7.37
C TYR A 62 -5.21 3.17 -7.52
N ASP A 63 -5.80 3.97 -6.64
CA ASP A 63 -7.25 4.17 -6.60
C ASP A 63 -7.61 5.60 -6.17
N GLY A 64 -7.19 6.60 -6.96
CA GLY A 64 -7.57 8.02 -6.85
C GLY A 64 -7.03 8.77 -5.62
N GLY A 65 -6.64 8.04 -4.57
CA GLY A 65 -6.11 8.56 -3.31
C GLY A 65 -5.59 7.45 -2.39
N MET A 66 -5.99 6.19 -2.61
CA MET A 66 -5.38 5.04 -1.92
C MET A 66 -4.04 4.67 -2.57
N ALA A 67 -3.06 4.39 -1.73
CA ALA A 67 -1.71 4.06 -2.15
C ALA A 67 -1.10 2.93 -1.35
N ILE A 68 -0.16 2.21 -1.97
CA ILE A 68 0.83 1.40 -1.26
C ILE A 68 2.00 2.33 -0.93
N HIS A 69 2.46 2.37 0.32
CA HIS A 69 3.60 3.21 0.69
C HIS A 69 4.30 2.73 1.96
N GLY A 70 5.52 3.24 2.20
CA GLY A 70 6.23 3.00 3.44
C GLY A 70 5.59 3.75 4.60
N ALA A 71 5.41 3.08 5.74
CA ALA A 71 4.95 3.67 6.98
C ALA A 71 6.06 3.58 8.03
N TYR A 72 6.83 4.65 8.20
CA TYR A 72 7.93 4.70 9.19
C TYR A 72 7.43 5.00 10.61
N TRP A 73 6.23 5.54 10.74
CA TRP A 73 5.66 6.04 12.01
C TRP A 73 5.02 4.94 12.87
N HIS A 74 4.88 3.72 12.38
CA HIS A 74 4.37 2.60 13.17
C HIS A 74 4.89 1.24 12.67
N ASN A 75 4.77 0.22 13.52
CA ASN A 75 5.12 -1.17 13.20
C ASN A 75 3.92 -2.14 13.28
N MET A 76 2.68 -1.64 13.25
CA MET A 76 1.44 -2.44 13.40
C MET A 76 1.07 -3.25 12.13
N PHE A 77 2.06 -3.82 11.44
CA PHE A 77 1.80 -4.67 10.27
C PHE A 77 1.08 -5.95 10.71
N GLY A 78 0.03 -6.32 10.00
CA GLY A 78 -0.89 -7.41 10.36
C GLY A 78 -2.16 -6.92 11.06
N THR A 79 -2.26 -5.62 11.37
CA THR A 79 -3.45 -5.01 11.94
C THR A 79 -3.92 -3.87 11.05
N PRO A 80 -5.20 -3.78 10.67
CA PRO A 80 -5.71 -2.64 9.91
C PRO A 80 -5.71 -1.36 10.77
N VAL A 81 -4.89 -0.37 10.40
CA VAL A 81 -4.78 0.92 11.15
C VAL A 81 -4.86 2.16 10.26
N SER A 82 -4.76 2.01 8.95
CA SER A 82 -4.64 3.14 8.03
C SER A 82 -5.98 3.82 7.75
N HIS A 83 -5.94 4.95 7.03
CA HIS A 83 -7.12 5.62 6.48
C HIS A 83 -7.49 5.17 5.06
N GLY A 84 -7.17 3.91 4.72
CA GLY A 84 -7.48 3.28 3.45
C GLY A 84 -6.25 2.86 2.64
N CYS A 85 -5.09 3.51 2.87
CA CYS A 85 -3.82 3.12 2.26
C CYS A 85 -3.36 1.72 2.69
N THR A 86 -2.45 1.15 1.92
CA THR A 86 -1.79 -0.12 2.22
C THR A 86 -0.39 0.17 2.75
N ASN A 87 -0.26 0.21 4.07
CA ASN A 87 1.00 0.51 4.75
C ASN A 87 1.91 -0.72 4.74
N VAL A 88 3.16 -0.53 4.35
CA VAL A 88 4.24 -1.53 4.42
C VAL A 88 5.46 -0.95 5.12
N ALA A 89 6.36 -1.81 5.62
CA ALA A 89 7.65 -1.33 6.09
C ALA A 89 8.43 -0.66 4.95
N VAL A 90 9.27 0.34 5.27
CA VAL A 90 9.91 1.21 4.25
C VAL A 90 10.78 0.42 3.27
N ASN A 91 11.48 -0.62 3.74
CA ASN A 91 12.28 -1.51 2.89
C ASN A 91 11.40 -2.30 1.88
N HIS A 92 10.24 -2.79 2.34
CA HIS A 92 9.26 -3.46 1.48
C HIS A 92 8.63 -2.50 0.48
N ALA A 93 8.30 -1.29 0.92
CA ALA A 93 7.81 -0.22 0.04
C ALA A 93 8.81 0.08 -1.08
N LYS A 94 10.10 0.20 -0.74
CA LYS A 94 11.17 0.41 -1.71
C LYS A 94 11.23 -0.72 -2.73
N TRP A 95 11.23 -1.98 -2.27
CA TRP A 95 11.29 -3.13 -3.17
C TRP A 95 10.10 -3.12 -4.15
N LEU A 96 8.89 -2.95 -3.63
CA LEU A 96 7.67 -2.90 -4.44
C LEU A 96 7.69 -1.72 -5.42
N PHE A 97 8.19 -0.57 -4.98
CA PHE A 97 8.34 0.62 -5.80
C PHE A 97 9.35 0.40 -6.93
N ASP A 98 10.48 -0.25 -6.68
CA ASP A 98 11.46 -0.49 -7.74
C ASP A 98 10.96 -1.57 -8.72
N TRP A 99 10.19 -2.55 -8.24
CA TRP A 99 9.65 -3.66 -9.03
C TRP A 99 8.42 -3.28 -9.88
N ALA A 100 7.43 -2.60 -9.30
CA ALA A 100 6.18 -2.30 -9.99
C ALA A 100 6.32 -1.11 -10.95
N SER A 101 5.71 -1.20 -12.13
CA SER A 101 5.60 -0.08 -13.08
C SER A 101 4.25 0.63 -12.95
N VAL A 102 4.15 1.86 -13.46
CA VAL A 102 2.82 2.46 -13.69
C VAL A 102 2.04 1.54 -14.62
N GLY A 103 0.79 1.27 -14.26
CA GLY A 103 -0.05 0.29 -14.93
C GLY A 103 0.03 -1.12 -14.36
N THR A 104 0.90 -1.44 -13.39
CA THR A 104 0.86 -2.75 -12.70
C THR A 104 -0.51 -2.95 -12.02
N PRO A 105 -1.22 -4.07 -12.27
CA PRO A 105 -2.50 -4.35 -11.61
C PRO A 105 -2.35 -4.46 -10.09
N VAL A 106 -3.33 -3.94 -9.36
CA VAL A 106 -3.47 -4.09 -7.91
C VAL A 106 -4.84 -4.69 -7.64
N VAL A 107 -4.87 -5.91 -7.13
CA VAL A 107 -6.13 -6.61 -6.80
C VAL A 107 -6.29 -6.61 -5.28
N VAL A 108 -7.35 -5.96 -4.82
CA VAL A 108 -7.74 -5.93 -3.41
C VAL A 108 -8.96 -6.84 -3.23
N HIS A 109 -8.78 -7.89 -2.44
CA HIS A 109 -9.79 -8.90 -2.13
C HIS A 109 -9.64 -9.32 -0.66
N GLU A 110 -10.67 -9.99 -0.14
CA GLU A 110 -10.65 -10.68 1.16
C GLU A 110 -10.06 -12.08 1.05
#